data_AF-A0A193C897-F1
#
_entry.id   AF-A0A193C897-F1
#
_cell.length_a   1.000
_cell.length_b   1.000
_cell.length_c   1.000
_cell.angle_alpha   90.00
_cell.angle_beta   90.00
_cell.angle_gamma   90.00
#
_symmetry.space_group_name_H-M   'P 1'
#
loop_
_entity.id
_entity.type
_entity.pdbx_description
1 polymer ?
#
loop_
_entity_poly.entity_id
_entity_poly.type
_entity_poly.pdbx_seq_one_letter_code
_entity_poly.pdbx_strand_id
1 'polypeptide(L)'
;MAVAGQRRDRGALLRHLPFLLVMLVVAVAALRIGQYHWRQGAALIGGALMLAGLLRAVLPDAKAGLLAIRGKPVDVLTYGALSVLILFIAFTITGGPLS
;
A
#
# COMPACT_ATOMS: atom_id res chain seq x y z
N MET A 1 4.15 12.24 36.04
CA MET A 1 4.96 12.56 34.83
C MET A 1 4.61 11.69 33.59
N ALA A 2 3.40 11.12 33.46
CA ALA A 2 3.05 10.20 32.36
C ALA A 2 2.24 10.83 31.19
N VAL A 3 1.70 12.04 31.34
CA VAL A 3 0.74 12.63 30.37
C VAL A 3 1.42 13.33 29.17
N ALA A 4 2.71 13.67 29.28
CA ALA A 4 3.45 14.37 28.23
C ALA A 4 3.93 13.46 27.09
N GLY A 5 4.16 12.16 27.35
CA GLY A 5 4.58 11.18 26.32
C GLY A 5 3.45 10.84 25.35
N GLN A 6 2.23 10.64 25.86
CA GLN A 6 1.09 10.16 25.07
C GLN A 6 0.65 11.10 23.94
N ARG A 7 0.80 12.43 24.10
CA ARG A 7 0.48 13.41 23.03
C ARG A 7 1.53 13.39 21.92
N ARG A 8 2.79 13.15 22.27
CA ARG A 8 3.92 13.09 21.33
C ARG A 8 3.89 11.78 20.55
N ASP A 9 3.55 10.69 21.21
CA ASP A 9 3.32 9.37 20.59
C ASP A 9 2.13 9.40 19.63
N ARG A 10 1.01 10.03 20.00
CA ARG A 10 -0.15 10.19 19.10
C ARG A 10 0.22 10.93 17.82
N GLY A 11 1.02 12.00 17.89
CA GLY A 11 1.47 12.72 16.70
C GLY A 11 2.35 11.89 15.76
N ALA A 12 3.22 11.03 16.33
CA ALA A 12 4.02 10.09 15.57
C ALA A 12 3.15 8.98 14.94
N LEU A 13 2.22 8.39 15.72
CA LEU A 13 1.29 7.37 15.24
C LEU A 13 0.43 7.87 14.09
N LEU A 14 -0.11 9.09 14.18
CA LEU A 14 -0.89 9.73 13.12
C LEU A 14 -0.09 9.91 11.82
N ARG A 15 1.24 10.12 11.92
CA ARG A 15 2.13 10.23 10.76
C ARG A 15 2.43 8.89 10.11
N HIS A 16 2.38 7.80 10.88
CA HIS A 16 2.60 6.42 10.41
C HIS A 16 1.31 5.68 10.04
N LEU A 17 0.14 6.24 10.36
CA LEU A 17 -1.17 5.67 10.00
C LEU A 17 -1.29 5.27 8.52
N PRO A 18 -0.89 6.12 7.54
CA PRO A 18 -0.97 5.75 6.12
C PRO A 18 -0.18 4.48 5.81
N PHE A 19 1.01 4.36 6.39
CA PHE A 19 1.88 3.20 6.21
C PHE A 19 1.32 1.96 6.89
N LEU A 20 0.83 2.09 8.13
CA LEU A 20 0.18 1.00 8.86
C LEU A 20 -1.05 0.47 8.13
N LEU A 21 -1.87 1.34 7.55
CA LEU A 21 -3.03 0.94 6.76
C LEU A 21 -2.63 0.10 5.54
N VAL A 22 -1.65 0.55 4.76
CA VAL A 22 -1.14 -0.22 3.61
C VAL A 22 -0.59 -1.57 4.07
N MET A 23 0.21 -1.58 5.14
CA MET A 23 0.81 -2.81 5.67
C MET A 23 -0.25 -3.81 6.17
N LEU A 24 -1.34 -3.31 6.76
CA LEU A 24 -2.45 -4.14 7.20
C LEU A 24 -3.16 -4.82 6.01
N VAL A 25 -3.39 -4.10 4.91
CA VAL A 25 -3.95 -4.70 3.69
C VAL A 25 -3.00 -5.77 3.12
N VAL A 26 -1.69 -5.51 3.11
CA VAL A 26 -0.68 -6.49 2.66
C VAL A 26 -0.67 -7.73 3.57
N ALA A 27 -0.80 -7.56 4.88
CA ALA A 27 -0.89 -8.69 5.81
C ALA A 27 -2.12 -9.57 5.55
N VAL A 28 -3.28 -8.95 5.30
CA VAL A 28 -4.49 -9.69 4.91
C VAL A 28 -4.28 -10.41 3.57
N ALA A 29 -3.65 -9.75 2.60
CA ALA A 29 -3.31 -10.35 1.32
C ALA A 29 -2.44 -11.60 1.49
N ALA A 30 -1.36 -11.50 2.27
CA ALA A 30 -0.45 -12.60 2.58
C ALA A 30 -1.18 -13.77 3.24
N LEU A 31 -2.09 -13.49 4.19
CA LEU A 31 -2.94 -14.51 4.82
C LEU A 31 -3.81 -15.24 3.79
N ARG A 32 -4.46 -14.51 2.87
CA ARG A 32 -5.29 -15.12 1.81
C ARG A 32 -4.45 -15.97 0.85
N ILE A 33 -3.24 -15.54 0.50
CA ILE A 33 -2.30 -16.32 -0.32
C ILE A 33 -1.93 -17.62 0.42
N GLY A 34 -1.59 -17.53 1.71
CA GLY A 34 -1.28 -18.70 2.54
C GLY A 34 -2.46 -19.67 2.70
N GLN A 35 -3.70 -19.18 2.62
CA GLN A 35 -4.92 -19.98 2.59
C GLN A 35 -5.25 -20.55 1.19
N TYR A 36 -4.30 -20.55 0.25
CA TYR A 36 -4.48 -20.98 -1.14
C TYR A 36 -5.49 -20.14 -1.97
N HIS A 37 -5.95 -19.00 -1.44
CA HIS A 37 -6.82 -18.06 -2.17
C HIS A 37 -5.97 -17.03 -2.94
N TRP A 38 -5.06 -17.52 -3.77
CA TRP A 38 -4.04 -16.70 -4.43
C TRP A 38 -4.63 -15.56 -5.27
N ARG A 39 -5.79 -15.76 -5.90
CA ARG A 39 -6.50 -14.71 -6.68
C ARG A 39 -6.95 -13.56 -5.80
N GLN A 40 -7.56 -13.87 -4.66
CA GLN A 40 -8.02 -12.84 -3.71
C GLN A 40 -6.84 -12.14 -3.05
N GLY A 41 -5.79 -12.89 -2.73
CA GLY A 41 -4.54 -12.34 -2.23
C GLY A 41 -3.88 -11.36 -3.21
N ALA A 42 -3.76 -11.75 -4.48
CA ALA A 42 -3.23 -10.88 -5.53
C ALA A 42 -4.09 -9.62 -5.73
N ALA A 43 -5.42 -9.75 -5.73
CA ALA A 43 -6.32 -8.60 -5.79
C ALA A 43 -6.12 -7.62 -4.62
N LEU A 44 -5.92 -8.15 -3.41
CA LEU A 44 -5.62 -7.34 -2.22
C LEU A 44 -4.25 -6.64 -2.31
N ILE A 45 -3.23 -7.28 -2.89
CA ILE A 45 -1.94 -6.63 -3.17
C ILE A 45 -2.10 -5.48 -4.17
N GLY A 46 -2.85 -5.70 -5.26
CA GLY A 46 -3.17 -4.64 -6.22
C GLY A 46 -3.88 -3.46 -5.54
N GLY A 47 -4.88 -3.75 -4.72
CA GLY A 47 -5.59 -2.74 -3.92
C GLY A 47 -4.68 -1.99 -2.93
N ALA A 48 -3.73 -2.68 -2.29
CA ALA A 48 -2.76 -2.06 -1.38
C ALA A 48 -1.83 -1.07 -2.12
N LEU A 49 -1.38 -1.43 -3.33
CA LEU A 49 -0.57 -0.54 -4.16
C LEU A 49 -1.36 0.69 -4.63
N MET A 50 -2.62 0.50 -5.02
CA MET A 50 -3.52 1.60 -5.36
C MET A 50 -3.70 2.57 -4.17
N LEU A 51 -3.96 2.03 -2.98
CA LEU A 51 -4.07 2.79 -1.75
C LEU A 51 -2.77 3.54 -1.43
N ALA A 52 -1.62 2.88 -1.56
CA ALA A 52 -0.31 3.51 -1.35
C ALA A 52 -0.07 4.66 -2.34
N GLY A 53 -0.40 4.47 -3.61
CA GLY A 53 -0.33 5.52 -4.64
C GLY A 53 -1.23 6.72 -4.33
N LEU A 54 -2.47 6.50 -3.89
CA LEU A 54 -3.39 7.57 -3.48
C LEU A 54 -2.87 8.33 -2.25
N LEU A 55 -2.47 7.61 -1.20
CA LEU A 55 -1.90 8.23 0.00
C LEU A 55 -0.65 9.06 -0.34
N ARG A 56 0.19 8.56 -1.26
CA ARG A 56 1.36 9.26 -1.77
C ARG A 56 0.98 10.51 -2.57
N ALA A 57 -0.08 10.45 -3.37
CA ALA A 57 -0.60 11.57 -4.15
C ALA A 57 -1.16 12.70 -3.26
N VAL A 58 -1.73 12.37 -2.11
CA VAL A 58 -2.32 13.35 -1.19
C VAL A 58 -1.28 13.93 -0.21
N LEU A 59 -0.22 13.20 0.14
CA LEU A 59 0.80 13.70 1.08
C LEU A 59 1.71 14.81 0.47
N PRO A 60 1.99 15.91 1.19
CA PRO A 60 2.89 16.99 0.74
C PRO A 60 4.38 16.59 0.76
N ASP A 61 5.11 16.90 -0.32
CA ASP A 61 6.55 16.60 -0.50
C ASP A 61 7.48 17.63 0.15
N ALA A 62 7.19 18.07 1.39
CA ALA A 62 7.74 19.31 1.96
C ALA A 62 9.28 19.41 2.14
N LYS A 63 10.10 18.49 1.60
CA LYS A 63 11.58 18.52 1.68
C LYS A 63 12.28 17.88 0.46
N ALA A 64 11.91 18.25 -0.76
CA ALA A 64 12.54 17.72 -1.98
C ALA A 64 13.88 18.41 -2.33
N GLY A 65 14.89 18.33 -1.45
CA GLY A 65 16.26 18.80 -1.76
C GLY A 65 17.13 17.71 -2.43
N LEU A 66 16.85 16.43 -2.16
CA LEU A 66 17.57 15.24 -2.68
C LEU A 66 16.67 14.27 -3.47
N LEU A 67 15.34 14.43 -3.40
CA LEU A 67 14.36 13.58 -4.12
C LEU A 67 13.94 14.15 -5.50
N ALA A 68 14.64 15.17 -6.02
CA ALA A 68 14.31 15.77 -7.31
C ALA A 68 14.30 14.75 -8.48
N ILE A 69 15.07 13.66 -8.36
CA ILE A 69 15.17 12.60 -9.38
C ILE A 69 14.03 11.58 -9.26
N ARG A 70 13.65 11.18 -8.03
CA ARG A 70 12.51 10.28 -7.78
C ARG A 70 11.33 11.09 -7.27
N GLY A 71 10.75 11.87 -8.18
CA GLY A 71 9.60 12.71 -7.87
C GLY A 71 8.38 11.89 -7.44
N LYS A 72 7.52 12.50 -6.62
CA LYS A 72 6.16 12.04 -6.33
C LYS A 72 5.39 11.51 -7.56
N PRO A 73 5.45 12.13 -8.76
CA PRO A 73 4.79 11.56 -9.94
C PRO A 73 5.32 10.18 -10.34
N VAL A 74 6.64 9.93 -10.24
CA VAL A 74 7.23 8.63 -10.56
C VAL A 74 6.70 7.57 -9.60
N ASP A 75 6.59 7.89 -8.32
CA ASP A 75 6.09 6.98 -7.28
C ASP A 75 4.60 6.65 -7.52
N VAL A 76 3.76 7.67 -7.77
CA VAL A 76 2.33 7.49 -8.08
C VAL A 76 2.14 6.67 -9.36
N LEU A 77 2.90 6.96 -10.42
CA LEU A 77 2.86 6.19 -11.67
C LEU A 77 3.32 4.74 -11.46
N THR A 78 4.39 4.51 -10.70
CA THR A 78 4.90 3.17 -10.43
C THR A 78 3.88 2.36 -9.65
N TYR A 79 3.33 2.90 -8.56
CA TYR A 79 2.30 2.22 -7.77
C TYR A 79 1.02 1.99 -8.57
N GLY A 80 0.59 2.97 -9.38
CA GLY A 80 -0.55 2.84 -10.26
C GLY A 80 -0.36 1.75 -11.31
N ALA A 81 0.78 1.76 -12.02
CA ALA A 81 1.08 0.78 -13.06
C ALA A 81 1.18 -0.64 -12.49
N LEU A 82 1.86 -0.82 -11.37
CA LEU A 82 1.96 -2.13 -10.70
C LEU A 82 0.59 -2.59 -10.18
N SER A 83 -0.21 -1.69 -9.60
CA SER A 83 -1.59 -1.99 -9.18
C SER A 83 -2.42 -2.52 -10.36
N VAL A 84 -2.44 -1.79 -11.47
CA VAL A 84 -3.18 -2.19 -12.67
C VAL A 84 -2.70 -3.54 -13.18
N LEU A 85 -1.39 -3.77 -13.26
CA LEU A 85 -0.83 -5.03 -13.73
C LEU A 85 -1.24 -6.21 -12.84
N ILE A 86 -1.12 -6.06 -11.51
CA ILE A 86 -1.47 -7.12 -10.56
C ILE A 86 -2.97 -7.43 -10.60
N LEU A 87 -3.83 -6.40 -10.62
CA LEU A 87 -5.27 -6.57 -10.74
C LEU A 87 -5.65 -7.24 -12.07
N PHE A 88 -5.01 -6.82 -13.16
CA PHE A 88 -5.21 -7.42 -14.47
C PHE A 88 -4.86 -8.91 -14.46
N ILE A 89 -3.73 -9.30 -13.87
CA ILE A 89 -3.32 -10.70 -13.72
C ILE A 89 -4.33 -11.47 -12.85
N ALA A 90 -4.69 -10.92 -11.68
CA ALA A 90 -5.60 -11.56 -10.74
C ALA A 90 -6.99 -11.85 -11.34
N PHE A 91 -7.46 -10.97 -12.23
CA PHE A 91 -8.76 -11.13 -12.90
C PHE A 91 -8.68 -11.91 -14.21
N THR A 92 -7.61 -11.76 -14.98
CA THR A 92 -7.45 -12.43 -16.29
C THR A 92 -7.12 -13.91 -16.14
N ILE A 93 -6.32 -14.28 -15.14
CA ILE A 93 -6.00 -15.69 -14.93
C ILE A 93 -7.22 -16.39 -14.32
N THR A 94 -7.92 -17.11 -15.18
CA THR A 94 -9.00 -18.05 -14.83
C THR A 94 -8.54 -19.44 -15.30
N GLY A 95 -8.32 -20.35 -14.36
CA GLY A 95 -7.85 -21.71 -14.62
C GLY A 95 -6.77 -22.16 -13.62
N GLY A 96 -7.18 -22.91 -12.61
CA GLY A 96 -6.34 -23.62 -11.65
C GLY A 96 -7.20 -24.69 -10.96
N PRO A 97 -6.62 -25.72 -10.30
CA PRO A 97 -7.27 -27.02 -10.03
C PRO A 97 -8.58 -27.04 -9.23
N LEU A 98 -9.08 -25.88 -8.81
CA LEU A 98 -10.24 -25.68 -7.96
C LEU A 98 -11.15 -24.57 -8.53
N SER A 99 -11.41 -24.58 -9.85
CA SER A 99 -12.61 -23.90 -10.38
C SER A 99 -13.87 -24.69 -10.02
#